data_AF-A0A9P8TWF3-F1
#
_entry.id   AF-A0A9P8TWF3-F1
#
_cell.length_a   1.000
_cell.length_b   1.000
_cell.length_c   1.000
_cell.angle_alpha   90.00
_cell.angle_beta   90.00
_cell.angle_gamma   90.00
#
_symmetry.space_group_name_H-M   'P 1'
#
loop_
_entity.id
_entity.type
_entity.pdbx_description
1 polymer ?
#
loop_
_entity_poly.entity_id
_entity_poly.type
_entity_poly.pdbx_seq_one_letter_code
_entity_poly.pdbx_strand_id
1 'polypeptide(L)'
;MSSLAVAPGILFLIGILLYHLFFREKPGIRLPLPPGPDPLPILGNIRDGPPPGVPDYQHWLSFKDKYGPISSMTVLGQTAIIIHDKEAITELLEKTSLRTSARPKFKFSTMCGFGQYVTLLQYNDQYRLYRKLIHQQIGTKSLASQYADIQDVESKREAAAMILKLTYGYTIELHQPDPLVKLIEQVMAYFSEATIPLSWLVDLFPALEHLPDWCPGTGFKRFARECKTIVDASADIPFNFVEKQMEKSTYQPSYTSKLIQVFKNDGKMAKEETAQAIKWTAAVLFAGGSDTTVSTLMAFVLAMVLNPDVQRKAQEEIDRVIGSHRLPAAGDQDKLPYINGIVKESLRYFPITPMGVAHETDEEITFRGYRIPKGSYILPCVWWYLNDPKTYPEPSRFVPERFLAPRNEPDPEDAFGYGRRVCLGRYIAQETLFLTISRTLAAFTIGKAMQGGKPVDVECKHSTGLLDHPVEFPYSIVPRNEEYAEMIRRVELDHPWEGSSVEALEGSDILQRFKEDLQHEAQ
;
A
#
# COMPACT_ATOMS: atom_id res chain seq x y z
N MET A 1 -43.97 35.38 -11.01
CA MET A 1 -43.66 35.77 -9.60
C MET A 1 -42.40 35.04 -9.14
N SER A 2 -41.25 35.31 -9.77
CA SER A 2 -40.05 34.44 -9.65
C SER A 2 -38.75 35.23 -9.81
N SER A 3 -38.71 36.48 -9.32
CA SER A 3 -37.47 37.30 -9.31
C SER A 3 -37.14 37.93 -7.95
N LEU A 4 -38.03 37.89 -6.95
CA LEU A 4 -37.78 38.53 -5.65
C LEU A 4 -37.12 37.63 -4.58
N ALA A 5 -37.06 36.31 -4.76
CA ALA A 5 -36.46 35.41 -3.77
C ALA A 5 -34.94 35.22 -3.92
N VAL A 6 -34.34 35.72 -5.01
CA VAL A 6 -32.91 35.55 -5.29
C VAL A 6 -32.07 36.65 -4.62
N ALA A 7 -32.62 37.86 -4.45
CA ALA A 7 -31.91 39.02 -3.90
C ALA A 7 -31.49 38.89 -2.42
N PRO A 8 -32.30 38.30 -1.50
CA PRO A 8 -31.90 38.15 -0.09
C PRO A 8 -30.78 37.13 0.09
N GLY A 9 -30.79 36.04 -0.68
CA GLY A 9 -29.75 35.01 -0.64
C GLY A 9 -28.40 35.53 -1.14
N ILE A 10 -28.41 36.34 -2.21
CA ILE A 10 -27.20 36.99 -2.72
C ILE A 10 -26.65 38.01 -1.70
N LEU A 11 -27.51 38.83 -1.09
CA LEU A 11 -27.10 39.78 -0.05
C LEU A 11 -26.56 39.09 1.21
N PHE A 12 -27.11 37.94 1.58
CA PHE A 12 -26.61 37.12 2.69
C PHE A 12 -25.23 36.51 2.39
N LEU A 13 -25.04 35.96 1.18
CA LEU A 13 -23.74 35.46 0.73
C LEU A 13 -22.70 36.57 0.60
N ILE A 14 -23.08 37.76 0.11
CA ILE A 14 -22.22 38.95 0.09
C ILE A 14 -21.91 39.42 1.51
N GLY A 15 -22.88 39.35 2.43
CA GLY A 15 -22.67 39.65 3.85
C GLY A 15 -21.69 38.70 4.52
N ILE A 16 -21.77 37.40 4.25
CA ILE A 16 -20.80 36.39 4.71
C ILE A 16 -19.42 36.62 4.07
N LEU A 17 -19.38 36.92 2.78
CA LEU A 17 -18.14 37.23 2.07
C LEU A 17 -17.46 38.47 2.65
N LEU A 18 -18.21 39.57 2.83
CA LEU A 18 -17.69 40.80 3.43
C LEU A 18 -17.33 40.59 4.90
N TYR A 19 -18.08 39.79 5.66
CA TYR A 19 -17.72 39.42 7.02
C TYR A 19 -16.38 38.65 7.05
N HIS A 20 -16.18 37.67 6.17
CA HIS A 20 -14.90 36.96 6.08
C HIS A 20 -13.75 37.83 5.56
N LEU A 21 -14.03 38.80 4.69
CA LEU A 21 -13.01 39.74 4.18
C LEU A 21 -12.62 40.78 5.24
N PHE A 22 -13.57 41.27 6.05
CA PHE A 22 -13.34 42.36 7.03
C PHE A 22 -13.08 41.88 8.47
N PHE A 23 -13.61 40.73 8.88
CA PHE A 23 -13.45 40.16 10.22
C PHE A 23 -12.53 38.94 10.26
N ARG A 24 -11.75 38.70 9.19
CA ARG A 24 -10.54 37.89 9.30
C ARG A 24 -9.70 38.53 10.41
N GLU A 25 -9.48 37.78 11.49
CA GLU A 25 -8.92 38.26 12.75
C GLU A 25 -7.77 39.26 12.57
N LYS A 26 -7.75 40.30 13.43
CA LYS A 26 -6.67 41.29 13.49
C LYS A 26 -5.29 40.60 13.47
N PRO A 27 -4.28 41.19 12.79
CA PRO A 27 -2.95 40.61 12.67
C PRO A 27 -2.22 40.66 14.02
N GLY A 28 -2.46 39.67 14.88
CA GLY A 28 -1.37 39.15 15.70
C GLY A 28 -0.35 38.50 14.77
N ILE A 29 0.92 38.46 15.17
CA ILE A 29 2.00 37.81 14.40
C ILE A 29 1.74 36.29 14.42
N ARG A 30 0.77 35.81 13.66
CA ARG A 30 0.61 34.40 13.34
C ARG A 30 1.61 34.11 12.23
N LEU A 31 2.48 33.14 12.47
CA LEU A 31 3.39 32.66 11.44
C LEU A 31 2.59 32.25 10.20
N PRO A 32 3.13 32.49 8.99
CA PRO A 32 2.44 32.15 7.76
C PRO A 32 2.30 30.63 7.61
N LEU A 33 1.35 30.19 6.79
CA LEU A 33 1.37 28.82 6.27
C LEU A 33 2.61 28.64 5.36
N PRO A 34 3.05 27.41 5.09
CA PRO A 34 4.02 27.16 4.04
C PRO A 34 3.56 27.76 2.70
N PRO A 35 4.48 28.23 1.83
CA PRO A 35 4.12 28.87 0.55
C PRO A 35 3.24 27.98 -0.33
N GLY A 36 2.42 28.58 -1.19
CA GLY A 36 1.47 27.85 -2.01
C GLY A 36 0.73 28.74 -3.00
N PRO A 37 -0.14 28.17 -3.84
CA PRO A 37 -0.97 28.94 -4.76
C PRO A 37 -1.91 29.89 -4.01
N ASP A 38 -2.14 31.06 -4.59
CA ASP A 38 -3.06 32.05 -4.02
C ASP A 38 -4.50 31.49 -3.94
N PRO A 39 -5.10 31.39 -2.75
CA PRO A 39 -6.41 30.78 -2.59
C PRO A 39 -7.53 31.70 -3.11
N LEU A 40 -8.52 31.13 -3.78
CA LEU A 40 -9.78 31.83 -4.07
C LEU A 40 -10.53 32.14 -2.76
N PRO A 41 -11.27 33.26 -2.68
CA PRO A 41 -12.11 33.54 -1.52
C PRO A 41 -13.08 32.38 -1.24
N ILE A 42 -13.15 31.93 0.02
CA ILE A 42 -14.00 30.82 0.53
C ILE A 42 -13.60 29.43 -0.01
N LEU A 43 -13.49 29.26 -1.32
CA LEU A 43 -13.21 27.96 -1.95
C LEU A 43 -11.75 27.51 -1.76
N GLY A 44 -10.82 28.45 -1.61
CA GLY A 44 -9.40 28.16 -1.54
C GLY A 44 -8.83 27.68 -2.88
N ASN A 45 -8.00 26.65 -2.82
CA ASN A 45 -7.20 26.09 -3.90
C ASN A 45 -7.89 24.91 -4.61
N ILE A 46 -9.21 24.97 -4.77
CA ILE A 46 -10.01 23.86 -5.34
C ILE A 46 -9.60 23.47 -6.77
N ARG A 47 -8.86 24.35 -7.48
CA ARG A 47 -8.37 24.13 -8.85
C ARG A 47 -6.90 23.71 -8.90
N ASP A 48 -6.22 23.67 -7.78
CA ASP A 48 -4.78 23.44 -7.70
C ASP A 48 -4.43 22.00 -7.28
N GLY A 49 -5.44 21.12 -7.19
CA GLY A 49 -5.27 19.68 -6.98
C GLY A 49 -4.78 18.95 -8.24
N PRO A 50 -4.39 17.67 -8.10
CA PRO A 50 -3.91 16.87 -9.22
C PRO A 50 -5.02 16.68 -10.27
N PRO A 51 -4.69 16.78 -11.57
CA PRO A 51 -5.67 16.53 -12.62
C PRO A 51 -6.04 15.04 -12.67
N PRO A 52 -7.28 14.69 -13.05
CA PRO A 52 -7.70 13.29 -13.18
C PRO A 52 -6.81 12.51 -14.14
N GLY A 53 -6.46 11.27 -13.78
CA GLY A 53 -5.68 10.37 -14.63
C GLY A 53 -4.17 10.64 -14.64
N VAL A 54 -3.66 11.59 -13.84
CA VAL A 54 -2.23 11.83 -13.66
C VAL A 54 -1.80 11.33 -12.28
N PRO A 55 -0.68 10.59 -12.16
CA PRO A 55 -0.16 10.20 -10.86
C PRO A 55 0.12 11.43 -9.97
N ASP A 56 -0.46 11.46 -8.77
CA ASP A 56 -0.45 12.61 -7.87
C ASP A 56 0.96 13.17 -7.62
N TYR A 57 1.95 12.30 -7.45
CA TYR A 57 3.33 12.74 -7.19
C TYR A 57 3.87 13.63 -8.32
N GLN A 58 3.51 13.40 -9.58
CA GLN A 58 3.96 14.20 -10.71
C GLN A 58 3.43 15.62 -10.63
N HIS A 59 2.17 15.78 -10.22
CA HIS A 59 1.57 17.09 -9.97
C HIS A 59 2.29 17.81 -8.83
N TRP A 60 2.51 17.11 -7.71
CA TRP A 60 3.14 17.69 -6.52
C TRP A 60 4.61 18.08 -6.73
N LEU A 61 5.36 17.39 -7.61
CA LEU A 61 6.71 17.82 -7.99
C LEU A 61 6.73 19.26 -8.52
N SER A 62 5.69 19.68 -9.25
CA SER A 62 5.59 21.07 -9.74
C SER A 62 5.43 22.09 -8.61
N PHE A 63 4.86 21.69 -7.47
CA PHE A 63 4.78 22.54 -6.27
C PHE A 63 6.14 22.74 -5.64
N LYS A 64 6.98 21.70 -5.62
CA LYS A 64 8.37 21.83 -5.14
C LYS A 64 9.11 22.93 -5.89
N ASP A 65 9.00 22.93 -7.22
CA ASP A 65 9.75 23.84 -8.07
C ASP A 65 9.21 25.29 -7.99
N LYS A 66 7.91 25.47 -7.74
CA LYS A 66 7.27 26.79 -7.64
C LYS A 66 7.32 27.41 -6.25
N TYR A 67 7.09 26.60 -5.21
CA TYR A 67 6.85 27.07 -3.85
C TYR A 67 7.93 26.63 -2.86
N GLY A 68 8.81 25.73 -3.29
CA GLY A 68 9.94 25.25 -2.50
C GLY A 68 9.68 23.91 -1.78
N PRO A 69 10.62 23.51 -0.92
CA PRO A 69 10.66 22.17 -0.30
C PRO A 69 9.45 21.82 0.58
N ILE A 70 8.77 22.83 1.12
CA ILE A 70 7.58 22.67 1.96
C ILE A 70 6.56 23.66 1.42
N SER A 71 5.43 23.14 0.97
CA SER A 71 4.37 23.95 0.38
C SER A 71 3.01 23.60 0.99
N SER A 72 2.01 24.45 0.78
CA SER A 72 0.66 24.19 1.26
C SER A 72 -0.41 24.57 0.25
N MET A 73 -1.59 24.00 0.43
CA MET A 73 -2.82 24.46 -0.19
C MET A 73 -3.97 24.32 0.78
N THR A 74 -5.03 25.11 0.61
CA THR A 74 -6.24 25.02 1.44
C THR A 74 -7.45 24.88 0.55
N VAL A 75 -8.26 23.83 0.72
CA VAL A 75 -9.53 23.65 0.00
C VAL A 75 -10.66 23.69 1.02
N LEU A 76 -11.56 24.66 0.92
CA LEU A 76 -12.72 24.82 1.82
C LEU A 76 -12.38 24.76 3.32
N GLY A 77 -11.22 25.31 3.70
CA GLY A 77 -10.72 25.32 5.08
C GLY A 77 -9.89 24.10 5.48
N GLN A 78 -9.94 22.99 4.72
CA GLN A 78 -9.03 21.86 4.90
C GLN A 78 -7.66 22.22 4.34
N THR A 79 -6.62 22.15 5.17
CA THR A 79 -5.24 22.49 4.77
C THR A 79 -4.45 21.21 4.48
N ALA A 80 -3.72 21.18 3.37
CA ALA A 80 -2.75 20.14 3.04
C ALA A 80 -1.35 20.75 2.98
N ILE A 81 -0.39 20.10 3.61
CA ILE A 81 1.04 20.43 3.63
C ILE A 81 1.76 19.37 2.81
N ILE A 82 2.36 19.79 1.70
CA ILE A 82 3.09 18.94 0.78
C ILE A 82 4.58 19.12 1.06
N ILE A 83 5.26 18.01 1.37
CA ILE A 83 6.65 18.01 1.83
C ILE A 83 7.52 17.27 0.82
N HIS A 84 8.55 17.96 0.33
CA HIS A 84 9.60 17.41 -0.54
C HIS A 84 10.99 17.46 0.12
N ASP A 85 11.10 17.98 1.35
CA ASP A 85 12.32 17.97 2.15
C ASP A 85 12.33 16.73 3.05
N LYS A 86 13.29 15.83 2.80
CA LYS A 86 13.41 14.55 3.51
C LYS A 86 13.65 14.77 5.01
N GLU A 87 14.51 15.71 5.37
CA GLU A 87 14.82 16.02 6.76
C GLU A 87 13.58 16.57 7.49
N ALA A 88 12.78 17.41 6.83
CA ALA A 88 11.56 17.97 7.38
C ALA A 88 10.50 16.90 7.63
N ILE A 89 10.30 15.96 6.69
CA ILE A 89 9.31 14.90 6.90
C ILE A 89 9.74 13.96 8.02
N THR A 90 11.02 13.61 8.12
CA THR A 90 11.55 12.80 9.22
C THR A 90 11.36 13.51 10.56
N GLU A 91 11.62 14.82 10.63
CA GLU A 91 11.39 15.61 11.84
C GLU A 91 9.90 15.61 12.23
N LEU A 92 8.99 15.84 11.28
CA LEU A 92 7.55 15.90 11.54
C LEU A 92 6.95 14.53 11.90
N LEU A 93 7.28 13.49 11.14
CA LEU A 93 6.63 12.18 11.24
C LEU A 93 7.37 11.18 12.13
N GLU A 94 8.61 11.45 12.53
CA GLU A 94 9.32 10.64 13.52
C GLU A 94 9.48 11.39 14.84
N LYS A 95 10.17 12.54 14.84
CA LYS A 95 10.51 13.26 16.06
C LYS A 95 9.28 13.86 16.73
N THR A 96 8.33 14.37 15.96
CA THR A 96 7.04 14.88 16.48
C THR A 96 5.87 13.92 16.30
N SER A 97 6.13 12.63 16.10
CA SER A 97 5.11 11.63 15.73
C SER A 97 3.90 11.54 16.67
N LEU A 98 3.98 11.93 17.94
CA LEU A 98 2.80 11.99 18.82
C LEU A 98 1.74 13.01 18.37
N ARG A 99 2.15 14.05 17.62
CA ARG A 99 1.31 15.16 17.15
C ARG A 99 0.85 14.99 15.70
N THR A 100 1.42 14.01 14.99
CA THR A 100 1.28 13.82 13.53
C THR A 100 0.91 12.37 13.18
N SER A 101 0.48 11.57 14.17
CA SER A 101 0.10 10.17 13.94
C SER A 101 -1.38 9.98 13.60
N ALA A 102 -2.21 11.02 13.66
CA ALA A 102 -3.59 10.92 13.20
C ALA A 102 -3.69 10.69 11.69
N ARG A 103 -4.89 10.33 11.24
CA ARG A 103 -5.19 10.08 9.83
C ARG A 103 -6.33 11.00 9.40
N PRO A 104 -6.32 11.52 8.16
CA PRO A 104 -7.48 12.17 7.58
C PRO A 104 -8.74 11.31 7.74
N LYS A 105 -9.84 11.92 8.16
CA LYS A 105 -11.14 11.26 8.24
C LYS A 105 -11.81 11.25 6.87
N PHE A 106 -11.34 10.39 5.98
CA PHE A 106 -12.01 10.12 4.70
C PHE A 106 -13.37 9.50 4.96
N LYS A 107 -14.42 10.31 4.80
CA LYS A 107 -15.80 9.93 5.08
C LYS A 107 -16.24 8.85 4.11
N PHE A 108 -15.93 9.00 2.83
CA PHE A 108 -16.21 7.99 1.82
C PHE A 108 -15.53 6.66 2.15
N SER A 109 -14.22 6.67 2.42
CA SER A 109 -13.47 5.47 2.85
C SER A 109 -14.07 4.79 4.07
N THR A 110 -14.53 5.57 5.05
CA THR A 110 -15.22 5.05 6.25
C THR A 110 -16.54 4.38 5.88
N MET A 111 -17.32 4.96 4.96
CA MET A 111 -18.56 4.36 4.47
C MET A 111 -18.30 3.04 3.74
N CYS A 112 -17.18 2.91 3.04
CA CYS A 112 -16.71 1.67 2.40
C CYS A 112 -16.18 0.62 3.40
N GLY A 113 -16.17 0.87 4.71
CA GLY A 113 -15.73 -0.10 5.72
C GLY A 113 -14.22 -0.08 6.05
N PHE A 114 -13.41 0.67 5.29
CA PHE A 114 -11.96 0.76 5.53
C PHE A 114 -11.57 1.45 6.85
N GLY A 115 -12.53 2.05 7.56
CA GLY A 115 -12.32 2.60 8.90
C GLY A 115 -11.85 1.57 9.93
N GLN A 116 -11.94 0.26 9.65
CA GLN A 116 -11.42 -0.81 10.50
C GLN A 116 -9.95 -1.16 10.22
N TYR A 117 -9.40 -0.71 9.10
CA TYR A 117 -8.02 -1.03 8.72
C TYR A 117 -7.06 -0.21 9.58
N VAL A 118 -6.08 -0.86 10.22
CA VAL A 118 -5.08 -0.19 11.07
C VAL A 118 -4.31 0.92 10.34
N THR A 119 -4.23 0.84 9.01
CA THR A 119 -3.68 1.88 8.13
C THR A 119 -4.43 3.22 8.26
N LEU A 120 -5.76 3.20 8.38
CA LEU A 120 -6.64 4.37 8.44
C LEU A 120 -7.22 4.67 9.83
N LEU A 121 -7.11 3.73 10.77
CA LEU A 121 -7.54 3.95 12.17
C LEU A 121 -6.90 5.21 12.76
N GLN A 122 -7.67 5.97 13.53
CA GLN A 122 -7.18 7.11 14.30
C GLN A 122 -6.16 6.67 15.37
N TYR A 123 -5.27 7.55 15.80
CA TYR A 123 -4.25 7.23 16.79
C TYR A 123 -4.86 7.12 18.21
N ASN A 124 -5.56 6.03 18.48
CA ASN A 124 -6.28 5.74 19.72
C ASN A 124 -5.91 4.35 20.27
N ASP A 125 -6.62 3.89 21.30
CA ASP A 125 -6.33 2.60 21.94
C ASP A 125 -6.58 1.40 21.01
N GLN A 126 -7.60 1.47 20.13
CA GLN A 126 -7.85 0.44 19.12
C GLN A 126 -6.66 0.31 18.16
N TYR A 127 -6.14 1.43 17.65
CA TYR A 127 -4.94 1.43 16.82
C TYR A 127 -3.73 0.81 17.54
N ARG A 128 -3.51 1.20 18.81
CA ARG A 128 -2.39 0.67 19.60
C ARG A 128 -2.53 -0.83 19.83
N LEU A 129 -3.75 -1.32 20.09
CA LEU A 129 -4.05 -2.75 20.21
C LEU A 129 -3.71 -3.48 18.90
N TYR A 130 -4.24 -3.01 17.77
CA TYR A 130 -4.04 -3.67 16.47
C TYR A 130 -2.56 -3.70 16.10
N ARG A 131 -1.87 -2.56 16.27
CA ARG A 131 -0.42 -2.46 16.04
C ARG A 131 0.37 -3.40 16.94
N LYS A 132 -0.01 -3.53 18.21
CA LYS A 132 0.63 -4.43 19.18
C LYS A 132 0.48 -5.89 18.74
N LEU A 133 -0.71 -6.33 18.33
CA LEU A 133 -0.95 -7.70 17.88
C LEU A 133 -0.06 -8.08 16.70
N ILE A 134 -0.04 -7.22 15.67
CA ILE A 134 0.79 -7.45 14.48
C ILE A 134 2.27 -7.43 14.84
N HIS A 135 2.71 -6.43 15.62
CA HIS A 135 4.11 -6.31 16.02
C HIS A 135 4.60 -7.51 16.84
N GLN A 136 3.75 -8.11 17.67
CA GLN A 136 4.10 -9.30 18.44
C GLN A 136 4.35 -10.55 17.58
N GLN A 137 3.83 -10.59 16.34
CA GLN A 137 4.05 -11.72 15.43
C GLN A 137 5.08 -11.43 14.34
N ILE A 138 5.16 -10.20 13.82
CA ILE A 138 6.04 -9.89 12.67
C ILE A 138 6.80 -8.57 12.80
N GLY A 139 6.79 -7.93 13.98
CA GLY A 139 7.34 -6.59 14.18
C GLY A 139 8.88 -6.49 14.20
N THR A 140 9.58 -7.62 14.11
CA THR A 140 11.06 -7.68 14.03
C THR A 140 11.48 -8.78 13.07
N LYS A 141 12.73 -8.72 12.55
CA LYS A 141 13.29 -9.79 11.70
C LYS A 141 13.22 -11.17 12.37
N SER A 142 13.50 -11.25 13.68
CA SER A 142 13.43 -12.51 14.44
C SER A 142 12.02 -13.04 14.63
N LEU A 143 11.01 -12.17 14.68
CA LEU A 143 9.62 -12.61 14.77
C LEU A 143 9.09 -13.01 13.39
N ALA A 144 9.49 -12.29 12.35
CA ALA A 144 9.15 -12.62 10.97
C ALA A 144 9.71 -13.99 10.54
N SER A 145 10.93 -14.33 10.97
CA SER A 145 11.60 -15.59 10.59
C SER A 145 10.89 -16.86 11.06
N GLN A 146 9.90 -16.77 11.96
CA GLN A 146 9.06 -17.91 12.31
C GLN A 146 8.21 -18.40 11.12
N TYR A 147 8.06 -17.56 10.08
CA TYR A 147 7.36 -17.88 8.85
C TYR A 147 8.31 -18.21 7.68
N ALA A 148 9.61 -18.34 7.95
CA ALA A 148 10.63 -18.58 6.93
C ALA A 148 10.34 -19.84 6.10
N ASP A 149 9.83 -20.92 6.72
CA ASP A 149 9.47 -22.15 6.00
C ASP A 149 8.32 -21.92 5.00
N ILE A 150 7.32 -21.12 5.39
CA ILE A 150 6.22 -20.74 4.50
C ILE A 150 6.76 -19.87 3.36
N GLN A 151 7.61 -18.90 3.66
CA GLN A 151 8.22 -18.04 2.64
C GLN A 151 9.15 -18.85 1.70
N ASP A 152 9.83 -19.88 2.21
CA ASP A 152 10.68 -20.77 1.42
C ASP A 152 9.86 -21.60 0.43
N VAL A 153 8.75 -22.19 0.86
CA VAL A 153 7.91 -22.97 -0.04
C VAL A 153 7.18 -22.07 -1.03
N GLU A 154 6.50 -21.04 -0.52
CA GLU A 154 5.57 -20.24 -1.33
C GLU A 154 6.26 -19.22 -2.25
N SER A 155 7.51 -18.82 -1.98
CA SER A 155 8.26 -17.96 -2.93
C SER A 155 8.60 -18.67 -4.24
N LYS A 156 8.48 -20.00 -4.30
CA LYS A 156 8.58 -20.80 -5.53
C LYS A 156 7.26 -20.86 -6.30
N ARG A 157 6.16 -20.35 -5.72
CA ARG A 157 4.78 -20.41 -6.23
C ARG A 157 4.26 -19.01 -6.54
N GLU A 158 3.69 -18.31 -5.55
CA GLU A 158 3.02 -17.03 -5.74
C GLU A 158 3.01 -16.20 -4.44
N ALA A 159 3.09 -14.87 -4.55
CA ALA A 159 3.08 -13.97 -3.39
C ALA A 159 1.73 -13.94 -2.65
N ALA A 160 0.60 -14.03 -3.37
CA ALA A 160 -0.73 -14.10 -2.75
C ALA A 160 -0.93 -15.40 -1.95
N ALA A 161 -0.43 -16.54 -2.48
CA ALA A 161 -0.39 -17.81 -1.77
C ALA A 161 0.34 -17.69 -0.43
N MET A 162 1.51 -17.05 -0.44
CA MET A 162 2.35 -16.87 0.72
C MET A 162 1.65 -16.14 1.85
N ILE A 163 1.01 -15.01 1.56
CA ILE A 163 0.35 -14.21 2.61
C ILE A 163 -0.93 -14.90 3.11
N LEU A 164 -1.68 -15.60 2.26
CA LEU A 164 -2.84 -16.41 2.67
C LEU A 164 -2.44 -17.55 3.61
N LYS A 165 -1.38 -18.29 3.25
CA LYS A 165 -0.82 -19.37 4.06
C LYS A 165 -0.30 -18.86 5.40
N LEU A 166 0.47 -17.77 5.40
CA LEU A 166 1.00 -17.13 6.60
C LEU A 166 -0.12 -16.63 7.53
N THR A 167 -1.13 -15.98 6.95
CA THR A 167 -2.15 -15.26 7.73
C THR A 167 -3.24 -16.20 8.24
N TYR A 168 -3.69 -17.12 7.39
CA TYR A 168 -4.85 -17.98 7.65
C TYR A 168 -4.55 -19.48 7.61
N GLY A 169 -3.36 -19.91 7.19
CA GLY A 169 -3.08 -21.33 6.96
C GLY A 169 -3.88 -21.87 5.77
N TYR A 170 -4.22 -20.99 4.84
CA TYR A 170 -5.04 -21.28 3.67
C TYR A 170 -4.16 -21.65 2.47
N THR A 171 -4.51 -22.71 1.76
CA THR A 171 -3.78 -23.19 0.58
C THR A 171 -4.57 -22.87 -0.69
N ILE A 172 -3.93 -22.14 -1.62
CA ILE A 172 -4.46 -21.91 -2.98
C ILE A 172 -4.05 -23.05 -3.92
N GLU A 173 -4.81 -23.23 -5.00
CA GLU A 173 -4.42 -24.08 -6.11
C GLU A 173 -3.76 -23.23 -7.21
N LEU A 174 -2.57 -23.62 -7.70
CA LEU A 174 -1.78 -22.76 -8.60
C LEU A 174 -2.43 -22.56 -9.97
N HIS A 175 -3.15 -23.56 -10.49
CA HIS A 175 -3.68 -23.55 -11.86
C HIS A 175 -5.11 -23.05 -11.95
N GLN A 176 -5.71 -22.68 -10.82
CA GLN A 176 -7.08 -22.19 -10.78
C GLN A 176 -7.09 -20.85 -10.03
N PRO A 177 -7.80 -19.84 -10.56
CA PRO A 177 -7.98 -18.60 -9.83
C PRO A 177 -8.63 -18.87 -8.46
N ASP A 178 -8.14 -18.21 -7.42
CA ASP A 178 -8.69 -18.33 -6.07
C ASP A 178 -9.68 -17.18 -5.77
N PRO A 179 -10.89 -17.46 -5.25
CA PRO A 179 -11.88 -16.43 -4.97
C PRO A 179 -11.44 -15.43 -3.89
N LEU A 180 -10.58 -15.81 -2.94
CA LEU A 180 -10.06 -14.86 -1.94
C LEU A 180 -9.03 -13.92 -2.55
N VAL A 181 -8.24 -14.39 -3.54
CA VAL A 181 -7.29 -13.54 -4.27
C VAL A 181 -8.05 -12.49 -5.08
N LYS A 182 -9.06 -12.88 -5.85
CA LYS A 182 -9.91 -11.90 -6.57
C LYS A 182 -10.64 -10.94 -5.65
N LEU A 183 -11.15 -11.45 -4.53
CA LEU A 183 -11.82 -10.63 -3.52
C LEU A 183 -10.88 -9.54 -3.00
N ILE A 184 -9.64 -9.90 -2.65
CA ILE A 184 -8.69 -8.93 -2.09
C ILE A 184 -8.16 -7.95 -3.14
N GLU A 185 -7.97 -8.39 -4.40
CA GLU A 185 -7.62 -7.49 -5.52
C GLU A 185 -8.68 -6.39 -5.69
N GLN A 186 -9.97 -6.76 -5.68
CA GLN A 186 -11.05 -5.79 -5.77
C GLN A 186 -11.09 -4.84 -4.56
N VAL A 187 -10.86 -5.37 -3.34
CA VAL A 187 -10.74 -4.55 -2.14
C VAL A 187 -9.60 -3.53 -2.26
N MET A 188 -8.44 -3.93 -2.80
CA MET A 188 -7.28 -3.05 -2.93
C MET A 188 -7.45 -2.00 -4.01
N ALA A 189 -8.15 -2.31 -5.11
CA ALA A 189 -8.57 -1.32 -6.09
C ALA A 189 -9.47 -0.24 -5.45
N TYR A 190 -10.49 -0.65 -4.69
CA TYR A 190 -11.34 0.30 -3.95
C TYR A 190 -10.59 1.07 -2.88
N PHE A 191 -9.64 0.43 -2.18
CA PHE A 191 -8.82 1.09 -1.18
C PHE A 191 -7.97 2.21 -1.81
N SER A 192 -7.35 1.93 -2.96
CA SER A 192 -6.50 2.88 -3.67
C SER A 192 -7.27 4.14 -4.11
N GLU A 193 -8.51 3.99 -4.56
CA GLU A 193 -9.38 5.10 -4.99
C GLU A 193 -10.02 5.85 -3.82
N ALA A 194 -10.47 5.12 -2.79
CA ALA A 194 -11.23 5.69 -1.67
C ALA A 194 -10.37 6.50 -0.67
N THR A 195 -9.05 6.40 -0.77
CA THR A 195 -8.11 7.01 0.20
C THR A 195 -7.30 8.18 -0.35
N ILE A 196 -7.56 8.58 -1.60
CA ILE A 196 -6.94 9.75 -2.22
C ILE A 196 -7.49 11.02 -1.55
N PRO A 197 -6.63 11.87 -0.95
CA PRO A 197 -7.09 13.07 -0.27
C PRO A 197 -7.84 14.02 -1.21
N LEU A 198 -8.98 14.52 -0.75
CA LEU A 198 -9.81 15.54 -1.42
C LEU A 198 -10.47 15.09 -2.74
N SER A 199 -10.46 13.79 -3.06
CA SER A 199 -11.07 13.26 -4.29
C SER A 199 -12.61 13.10 -4.21
N TRP A 200 -13.17 12.87 -3.02
CA TRP A 200 -14.60 12.66 -2.85
C TRP A 200 -15.29 13.88 -2.23
N LEU A 201 -16.38 14.34 -2.84
CA LEU A 201 -17.13 15.52 -2.35
C LEU A 201 -17.65 15.34 -0.93
N VAL A 202 -17.99 14.11 -0.52
CA VAL A 202 -18.47 13.81 0.84
C VAL A 202 -17.37 13.97 1.90
N ASP A 203 -16.09 13.94 1.50
CA ASP A 203 -14.97 14.22 2.41
C ASP A 203 -14.85 15.73 2.68
N LEU A 204 -15.17 16.56 1.68
CA LEU A 204 -15.22 18.01 1.81
C LEU A 204 -16.52 18.50 2.48
N PHE A 205 -17.64 17.82 2.18
CA PHE A 205 -18.97 18.15 2.68
C PHE A 205 -19.61 16.91 3.35
N PRO A 206 -19.27 16.62 4.62
CA PRO A 206 -19.79 15.44 5.32
C PRO A 206 -21.32 15.37 5.38
N ALA A 207 -22.01 16.52 5.34
CA ALA A 207 -23.46 16.60 5.30
C ALA A 207 -24.10 15.86 4.11
N LEU A 208 -23.36 15.63 3.01
CA LEU A 208 -23.83 14.85 1.86
C LEU A 208 -24.20 13.41 2.24
N GLU A 209 -23.60 12.84 3.29
CA GLU A 209 -23.96 11.53 3.82
C GLU A 209 -25.42 11.46 4.31
N HIS A 210 -26.01 12.57 4.74
CA HIS A 210 -27.38 12.58 5.28
C HIS A 210 -28.46 12.79 4.22
N LEU A 211 -28.09 13.10 2.98
CA LEU A 211 -29.07 13.24 1.89
C LEU A 211 -29.78 11.92 1.57
N PRO A 212 -31.05 11.92 1.15
CA PRO A 212 -31.70 10.67 0.74
C PRO A 212 -31.05 10.01 -0.49
N ASP A 213 -31.15 8.68 -0.60
CA ASP A 213 -30.59 7.88 -1.71
C ASP A 213 -31.14 8.25 -3.10
N TRP A 214 -32.31 8.89 -3.17
CA TRP A 214 -32.92 9.35 -4.42
C TRP A 214 -32.39 10.72 -4.88
N CYS A 215 -31.68 11.46 -4.02
CA CYS A 215 -31.22 12.81 -4.32
C CYS A 215 -30.12 12.79 -5.40
N PRO A 216 -30.16 13.67 -6.41
CA PRO A 216 -29.10 13.74 -7.42
C PRO A 216 -27.71 13.92 -6.79
N GLY A 217 -26.73 13.13 -7.25
CA GLY A 217 -25.36 13.17 -6.72
C GLY A 217 -25.09 12.27 -5.52
N THR A 218 -26.07 11.50 -5.00
CA THR A 218 -25.85 10.53 -3.91
C THR A 218 -25.53 9.11 -4.40
N GLY A 219 -25.23 8.92 -5.69
CA GLY A 219 -24.85 7.62 -6.27
C GLY A 219 -23.66 6.97 -5.56
N PHE A 220 -22.74 7.77 -5.03
CA PHE A 220 -21.59 7.31 -4.24
C PHE A 220 -22.00 6.47 -3.02
N LYS A 221 -23.21 6.65 -2.46
CA LYS A 221 -23.68 5.88 -1.30
C LYS A 221 -23.95 4.43 -1.64
N ARG A 222 -24.52 4.17 -2.82
CA ARG A 222 -24.77 2.82 -3.30
C ARG A 222 -23.45 2.09 -3.50
N PHE A 223 -22.51 2.75 -4.15
CA PHE A 223 -21.18 2.22 -4.36
C PHE A 223 -20.44 2.00 -3.03
N ALA A 224 -20.49 2.94 -2.09
CA ALA A 224 -19.90 2.76 -0.77
C ALA A 224 -20.50 1.57 0.01
N ARG A 225 -21.82 1.32 -0.13
CA ARG A 225 -22.47 0.12 0.43
C ARG A 225 -21.94 -1.17 -0.20
N GLU A 226 -21.79 -1.20 -1.53
CA GLU A 226 -21.19 -2.35 -2.23
C GLU A 226 -19.73 -2.58 -1.80
N CYS A 227 -18.92 -1.52 -1.77
CA CYS A 227 -17.55 -1.59 -1.26
C CYS A 227 -17.52 -2.13 0.17
N LYS A 228 -18.39 -1.64 1.06
CA LYS A 228 -18.46 -2.10 2.45
C LYS A 228 -18.77 -3.59 2.54
N THR A 229 -19.73 -4.07 1.76
CA THR A 229 -20.09 -5.48 1.71
C THR A 229 -18.88 -6.34 1.31
N ILE A 230 -18.10 -5.90 0.32
CA ILE A 230 -16.90 -6.60 -0.16
C ILE A 230 -15.75 -6.52 0.88
N VAL A 231 -15.54 -5.36 1.50
CA VAL A 231 -14.51 -5.17 2.54
C VAL A 231 -14.82 -6.02 3.78
N ASP A 232 -16.07 -6.04 4.25
CA ASP A 232 -16.48 -6.88 5.38
C ASP A 232 -16.28 -8.37 5.04
N ALA A 233 -16.66 -8.81 3.82
CA ALA A 233 -16.45 -10.18 3.36
C ALA A 233 -14.97 -10.59 3.34
N SER A 234 -14.06 -9.68 2.94
CA SER A 234 -12.62 -9.94 2.93
C SER A 234 -12.02 -10.20 4.33
N ALA A 235 -12.67 -9.69 5.37
CA ALA A 235 -12.29 -9.94 6.75
C ALA A 235 -13.01 -11.16 7.34
N ASP A 236 -14.30 -11.30 7.07
CA ASP A 236 -15.15 -12.34 7.67
C ASP A 236 -14.87 -13.73 7.09
N ILE A 237 -14.81 -13.89 5.77
CA ILE A 237 -14.67 -15.19 5.12
C ILE A 237 -13.41 -15.94 5.56
N PRO A 238 -12.19 -15.36 5.43
CA PRO A 238 -10.97 -16.09 5.80
C PRO A 238 -10.83 -16.25 7.31
N PHE A 239 -11.37 -15.34 8.13
CA PHE A 239 -11.38 -15.51 9.58
C PHE A 239 -12.27 -16.68 10.01
N ASN A 240 -13.50 -16.75 9.48
CA ASN A 240 -14.44 -17.84 9.74
C ASN A 240 -13.90 -19.19 9.27
N PHE A 241 -13.16 -19.21 8.15
CA PHE A 241 -12.43 -20.39 7.70
C PHE A 241 -11.48 -20.91 8.78
N VAL A 242 -10.65 -20.04 9.37
CA VAL A 242 -9.70 -20.44 10.42
C VAL A 242 -10.45 -20.98 11.64
N GLU A 243 -11.51 -20.31 12.10
CA GLU A 243 -12.28 -20.77 13.26
C GLU A 243 -12.85 -22.18 13.04
N LYS A 244 -13.48 -22.42 11.89
CA LYS A 244 -14.05 -23.73 11.54
C LYS A 244 -12.99 -24.83 11.44
N GLN A 245 -11.84 -24.52 10.85
CA GLN A 245 -10.74 -25.48 10.77
C GLN A 245 -10.14 -25.77 12.15
N MET A 246 -10.13 -24.78 13.05
CA MET A 246 -9.72 -24.99 14.45
C MET A 246 -10.71 -25.85 15.22
N GLU A 247 -12.02 -25.67 15.02
CA GLU A 247 -13.07 -26.52 15.61
C GLU A 247 -12.94 -27.98 15.16
N LYS A 248 -12.65 -28.19 13.87
CA LYS A 248 -12.43 -29.51 13.28
C LYS A 248 -11.05 -30.12 13.60
N SER A 249 -10.16 -29.38 14.27
CA SER A 249 -8.77 -29.76 14.53
C SER A 249 -7.96 -30.10 13.27
N THR A 250 -8.30 -29.46 12.14
CA THR A 250 -7.68 -29.61 10.81
C THR A 250 -6.94 -28.35 10.34
N TYR A 251 -6.88 -27.32 11.18
CA TYR A 251 -6.21 -26.05 10.86
C TYR A 251 -4.69 -26.22 10.73
N GLN A 252 -4.10 -25.37 9.88
CA GLN A 252 -2.66 -25.17 9.86
C GLN A 252 -2.26 -23.99 10.76
N PRO A 253 -1.10 -24.07 11.45
CA PRO A 253 -0.58 -22.94 12.22
C PRO A 253 -0.40 -21.69 11.34
N SER A 254 -0.93 -20.56 11.81
CA SER A 254 -0.95 -19.29 11.08
C SER A 254 -0.99 -18.11 12.06
N TYR A 255 -0.82 -16.89 11.56
CA TYR A 255 -1.00 -15.68 12.35
C TYR A 255 -2.34 -15.68 13.12
N THR A 256 -3.43 -15.98 12.41
CA THR A 256 -4.78 -15.94 12.97
C THR A 256 -4.99 -17.05 14.00
N SER A 257 -4.64 -18.29 13.68
CA SER A 257 -4.85 -19.43 14.59
C SER A 257 -4.02 -19.30 15.86
N LYS A 258 -2.78 -18.79 15.76
CA LYS A 258 -1.91 -18.53 16.91
C LYS A 258 -2.49 -17.47 17.84
N LEU A 259 -3.00 -16.36 17.30
CA LEU A 259 -3.63 -15.33 18.13
C LEU A 259 -4.91 -15.85 18.80
N ILE A 260 -5.74 -16.60 18.08
CA ILE A 260 -6.93 -17.23 18.65
C ILE A 260 -6.55 -18.13 19.83
N GLN A 261 -5.52 -18.97 19.70
CA GLN A 261 -5.04 -19.83 20.79
C GLN A 261 -4.57 -19.05 22.02
N VAL A 262 -3.73 -18.02 21.81
CA VAL A 262 -3.21 -17.19 22.90
C VAL A 262 -4.35 -16.54 23.69
N PHE A 263 -5.32 -15.95 23.00
CA PHE A 263 -6.45 -15.29 23.67
C PHE A 263 -7.48 -16.26 24.25
N LYS A 264 -7.62 -17.48 23.70
CA LYS A 264 -8.42 -18.55 24.30
C LYS A 264 -7.80 -18.98 25.63
N ASN A 265 -6.49 -19.22 25.68
CA ASN A 265 -5.78 -19.62 26.89
C ASN A 265 -5.81 -18.53 27.98
N ASP A 266 -5.76 -17.27 27.59
CA ASP A 266 -5.86 -16.11 28.49
C ASP A 266 -7.29 -15.83 29.01
N GLY A 267 -8.31 -16.59 28.56
CA GLY A 267 -9.72 -16.35 28.89
C GLY A 267 -10.28 -15.04 28.32
N LYS A 268 -9.60 -14.44 27.33
CA LYS A 268 -9.92 -13.13 26.74
C LYS A 268 -10.59 -13.21 25.37
N MET A 269 -10.63 -14.40 24.76
CA MET A 269 -11.27 -14.62 23.45
C MET A 269 -12.78 -14.33 23.48
N ALA A 270 -13.44 -14.52 24.63
CA ALA A 270 -14.87 -14.23 24.79
C ALA A 270 -15.22 -12.74 24.69
N LYS A 271 -14.22 -11.84 24.61
CA LYS A 271 -14.44 -10.41 24.38
C LYS A 271 -14.54 -10.15 22.88
N GLU A 272 -15.67 -9.61 22.45
CA GLU A 272 -15.93 -9.20 21.06
C GLU A 272 -14.79 -8.33 20.48
N GLU A 273 -14.30 -7.37 21.27
CA GLU A 273 -13.18 -6.50 20.89
C GLU A 273 -11.91 -7.29 20.49
N THR A 274 -11.62 -8.38 21.19
CA THR A 274 -10.47 -9.24 20.88
C THR A 274 -10.66 -9.96 19.55
N ALA A 275 -11.83 -10.56 19.33
CA ALA A 275 -12.13 -11.27 18.09
C ALA A 275 -12.07 -10.32 16.88
N GLN A 276 -12.67 -9.14 16.99
CA GLN A 276 -12.59 -8.10 15.97
C GLN A 276 -11.15 -7.65 15.72
N ALA A 277 -10.33 -7.49 16.77
CA ALA A 277 -8.93 -7.11 16.62
C ALA A 277 -8.11 -8.16 15.85
N ILE A 278 -8.29 -9.45 16.17
CA ILE A 278 -7.61 -10.52 15.42
C ILE A 278 -8.08 -10.53 13.97
N LYS A 279 -9.39 -10.46 13.74
CA LYS A 279 -9.99 -10.48 12.39
C LYS A 279 -9.46 -9.34 11.51
N TRP A 280 -9.58 -8.10 11.96
CA TRP A 280 -9.18 -6.94 11.14
C TRP A 280 -7.66 -6.80 11.01
N THR A 281 -6.87 -7.22 12.00
CA THR A 281 -5.41 -7.26 11.83
C THR A 281 -4.99 -8.31 10.81
N ALA A 282 -5.63 -9.48 10.78
CA ALA A 282 -5.40 -10.49 9.75
C ALA A 282 -5.82 -9.98 8.36
N ALA A 283 -6.99 -9.35 8.23
CA ALA A 283 -7.47 -8.78 6.98
C ALA A 283 -6.50 -7.73 6.40
N VAL A 284 -5.93 -6.86 7.23
CA VAL A 284 -4.94 -5.88 6.77
C VAL A 284 -3.62 -6.52 6.35
N LEU A 285 -3.19 -7.60 7.02
CA LEU A 285 -1.99 -8.34 6.59
C LEU A 285 -2.19 -8.97 5.22
N PHE A 286 -3.36 -9.57 4.99
CA PHE A 286 -3.73 -10.14 3.70
C PHE A 286 -3.80 -9.06 2.61
N ALA A 287 -4.55 -8.00 2.85
CA ALA A 287 -4.69 -6.85 1.94
C ALA A 287 -3.32 -6.26 1.54
N GLY A 288 -2.47 -5.96 2.54
CA GLY A 288 -1.16 -5.38 2.29
C GLY A 288 -0.20 -6.34 1.58
N GLY A 289 -0.18 -7.61 1.99
CA GLY A 289 0.76 -8.59 1.45
C GLY A 289 0.45 -9.05 0.02
N SER A 290 -0.83 -9.10 -0.35
CA SER A 290 -1.28 -9.57 -1.67
C SER A 290 -1.06 -8.56 -2.79
N ASP A 291 -1.18 -7.26 -2.52
CA ASP A 291 -1.07 -6.24 -3.58
C ASP A 291 0.33 -5.61 -3.62
N THR A 292 0.87 -5.16 -2.48
CA THR A 292 2.11 -4.35 -2.48
C THR A 292 3.36 -5.15 -2.87
N THR A 293 3.45 -6.41 -2.42
CA THR A 293 4.57 -7.29 -2.77
C THR A 293 4.52 -7.67 -4.24
N VAL A 294 3.33 -8.03 -4.75
CA VAL A 294 3.11 -8.35 -6.17
C VAL A 294 3.50 -7.16 -7.04
N SER A 295 3.05 -5.95 -6.69
CA SER A 295 3.38 -4.72 -7.41
C SER A 295 4.88 -4.44 -7.46
N THR A 296 5.59 -4.67 -6.35
CA THR A 296 7.06 -4.53 -6.31
C THR A 296 7.76 -5.59 -7.16
N LEU A 297 7.24 -6.82 -7.18
CA LEU A 297 7.75 -7.89 -8.04
C LEU A 297 7.49 -7.61 -9.52
N MET A 298 6.33 -7.04 -9.88
CA MET A 298 6.06 -6.56 -11.24
C MET A 298 7.04 -5.47 -11.66
N ALA A 299 7.33 -4.52 -10.75
CA ALA A 299 8.31 -3.47 -11.01
C ALA A 299 9.74 -4.03 -11.18
N PHE A 300 10.09 -5.07 -10.41
CA PHE A 300 11.33 -5.82 -10.60
C PHE A 300 11.38 -6.48 -11.99
N VAL A 301 10.31 -7.17 -12.43
CA VAL A 301 10.25 -7.79 -13.76
C VAL A 301 10.44 -6.73 -14.85
N LEU A 302 9.73 -5.60 -14.75
CA LEU A 302 9.88 -4.46 -15.65
C LEU A 302 11.35 -3.98 -15.68
N ALA A 303 11.97 -3.82 -14.52
CA ALA A 303 13.36 -3.40 -14.42
C ALA A 303 14.32 -4.39 -15.09
N MET A 304 14.10 -5.70 -14.96
CA MET A 304 14.94 -6.72 -15.61
C MET A 304 14.76 -6.74 -17.14
N VAL A 305 13.54 -6.48 -17.64
CA VAL A 305 13.28 -6.30 -19.08
C VAL A 305 14.04 -5.10 -19.64
N LEU A 306 14.06 -3.98 -18.90
CA LEU A 306 14.69 -2.74 -19.33
C LEU A 306 16.22 -2.72 -19.11
N ASN A 307 16.75 -3.53 -18.19
CA ASN A 307 18.14 -3.50 -17.75
C ASN A 307 18.79 -4.91 -17.77
N PRO A 308 18.98 -5.53 -18.95
CA PRO A 308 19.49 -6.91 -19.04
C PRO A 308 20.89 -7.08 -18.44
N ASP A 309 21.72 -6.04 -18.41
CA ASP A 309 23.04 -6.09 -17.77
C ASP A 309 22.98 -6.26 -16.25
N VAL A 310 21.98 -5.68 -15.60
CA VAL A 310 21.76 -5.84 -14.15
C VAL A 310 21.43 -7.29 -13.84
N GLN A 311 20.52 -7.88 -14.61
CA GLN A 311 20.16 -9.29 -14.50
C GLN A 311 21.37 -10.22 -14.69
N ARG A 312 22.22 -9.94 -15.69
CA ARG A 312 23.44 -10.74 -15.94
C ARG A 312 24.43 -10.72 -14.78
N LYS A 313 24.65 -9.54 -14.16
CA LYS A 313 25.51 -9.42 -12.97
C LYS A 313 24.94 -10.15 -11.76
N ALA A 314 23.64 -10.10 -11.58
CA ALA A 314 22.96 -10.82 -10.51
C ALA A 314 23.08 -12.34 -10.65
N GLN A 315 22.88 -12.84 -11.88
CA GLN A 315 23.08 -14.25 -12.22
C GLN A 315 24.52 -14.69 -11.97
N GLU A 316 25.51 -13.87 -12.34
CA GLU A 316 26.93 -14.14 -12.08
C GLU A 316 27.26 -14.22 -10.58
N GLU A 317 26.68 -13.33 -9.74
CA GLU A 317 26.81 -13.42 -8.28
C GLU A 317 26.21 -14.72 -7.73
N ILE A 318 25.00 -15.08 -8.16
CA ILE A 318 24.32 -16.31 -7.73
C ILE A 318 25.15 -17.54 -8.13
N ASP A 319 25.60 -17.62 -9.37
CA ASP A 319 26.38 -18.75 -9.87
C ASP A 319 27.70 -18.90 -9.10
N ARG A 320 28.35 -17.78 -8.76
CA ARG A 320 29.62 -17.77 -8.01
C ARG A 320 29.46 -18.17 -6.54
N VAL A 321 28.40 -17.72 -5.88
CA VAL A 321 28.21 -17.88 -4.42
C VAL A 321 27.41 -19.13 -4.07
N ILE A 322 26.38 -19.43 -4.85
CA ILE A 322 25.42 -20.52 -4.62
C ILE A 322 25.73 -21.70 -5.54
N GLY A 323 26.07 -21.43 -6.81
CA GLY A 323 26.21 -22.44 -7.84
C GLY A 323 24.85 -22.92 -8.40
N SER A 324 24.88 -24.01 -9.17
CA SER A 324 23.71 -24.52 -9.88
C SER A 324 23.00 -25.70 -9.21
N HIS A 325 23.41 -26.13 -8.01
CA HIS A 325 22.91 -27.36 -7.38
C HIS A 325 21.71 -27.15 -6.44
N ARG A 326 21.38 -25.89 -6.12
CA ARG A 326 20.23 -25.52 -5.28
C ARG A 326 19.77 -24.11 -5.60
N LEU A 327 18.53 -23.81 -5.20
CA LEU A 327 18.02 -22.44 -5.21
C LEU A 327 18.58 -21.63 -4.02
N PRO A 328 18.69 -20.29 -4.13
CA PRO A 328 18.99 -19.42 -3.01
C PRO A 328 17.98 -19.59 -1.85
N ALA A 329 18.46 -19.49 -0.62
CA ALA A 329 17.65 -19.56 0.59
C ALA A 329 17.83 -18.30 1.45
N ALA A 330 16.97 -18.08 2.44
CA ALA A 330 17.01 -16.89 3.30
C ALA A 330 18.39 -16.71 3.98
N GLY A 331 19.01 -17.82 4.38
CA GLY A 331 20.35 -17.84 4.99
C GLY A 331 21.51 -17.42 4.08
N ASP A 332 21.27 -17.24 2.77
CA ASP A 332 22.26 -16.76 1.81
C ASP A 332 22.27 -15.23 1.67
N GLN A 333 21.30 -14.52 2.27
CA GLN A 333 21.09 -13.10 2.06
C GLN A 333 22.36 -12.27 2.28
N ASP A 334 23.11 -12.51 3.36
CA ASP A 334 24.32 -11.74 3.68
C ASP A 334 25.48 -11.99 2.68
N LYS A 335 25.39 -13.05 1.86
CA LYS A 335 26.40 -13.43 0.86
C LYS A 335 26.05 -12.95 -0.55
N LEU A 336 24.86 -12.40 -0.76
CA LEU A 336 24.36 -11.92 -2.06
C LEU A 336 24.13 -10.39 -2.03
N PRO A 337 25.18 -9.57 -1.85
CA PRO A 337 25.04 -8.12 -1.73
C PRO A 337 24.47 -7.47 -3.00
N TYR A 338 24.77 -7.98 -4.19
CA TYR A 338 24.19 -7.43 -5.43
C TYR A 338 22.68 -7.70 -5.51
N ILE A 339 22.23 -8.90 -5.12
CA ILE A 339 20.80 -9.20 -5.01
C ILE A 339 20.11 -8.31 -3.98
N ASN A 340 20.72 -8.06 -2.81
CA ASN A 340 20.19 -7.10 -1.85
C ASN A 340 20.09 -5.70 -2.46
N GLY A 341 21.07 -5.31 -3.28
CA GLY A 341 21.04 -4.08 -4.06
C GLY A 341 19.85 -4.03 -5.02
N ILE A 342 19.48 -5.15 -5.68
CA ILE A 342 18.29 -5.23 -6.54
C ILE A 342 17.02 -5.08 -5.73
N VAL A 343 16.89 -5.76 -4.58
CA VAL A 343 15.70 -5.63 -3.71
C VAL A 343 15.50 -4.17 -3.29
N LYS A 344 16.57 -3.50 -2.85
CA LYS A 344 16.54 -2.08 -2.49
C LYS A 344 16.23 -1.20 -3.71
N GLU A 345 16.85 -1.46 -4.85
CA GLU A 345 16.63 -0.65 -6.05
C GLU A 345 15.20 -0.81 -6.58
N SER A 346 14.57 -1.97 -6.47
CA SER A 346 13.15 -2.16 -6.81
C SER A 346 12.23 -1.27 -5.96
N LEU A 347 12.48 -1.17 -4.65
CA LEU A 347 11.70 -0.31 -3.74
C LEU A 347 11.93 1.18 -4.02
N ARG A 348 13.16 1.56 -4.41
CA ARG A 348 13.55 2.95 -4.70
C ARG A 348 13.02 3.42 -6.07
N TYR A 349 13.24 2.60 -7.10
CA TYR A 349 12.97 2.91 -8.50
C TYR A 349 11.48 3.03 -8.78
N PHE A 350 10.66 2.18 -8.14
CA PHE A 350 9.21 2.17 -8.28
C PHE A 350 8.54 2.06 -6.90
N PRO A 351 8.43 3.17 -6.15
CA PRO A 351 7.85 3.14 -4.81
C PRO A 351 6.32 3.00 -4.89
N ILE A 352 5.79 1.89 -4.39
CA ILE A 352 4.35 1.54 -4.47
C ILE A 352 3.42 2.56 -3.83
N THR A 353 3.91 3.36 -2.86
CA THR A 353 3.16 4.48 -2.28
C THR A 353 3.90 5.79 -2.52
N PRO A 354 3.84 6.37 -3.75
CA PRO A 354 4.68 7.50 -4.14
C PRO A 354 4.40 8.78 -3.33
N MET A 355 3.21 8.91 -2.75
CA MET A 355 2.84 9.99 -1.82
C MET A 355 2.70 9.52 -0.36
N GLY A 356 3.13 8.29 -0.05
CA GLY A 356 2.87 7.62 1.21
C GLY A 356 1.37 7.59 1.55
N VAL A 357 1.04 7.34 2.83
CA VAL A 357 -0.33 7.49 3.33
C VAL A 357 -0.42 8.80 4.11
N ALA A 358 -1.39 9.65 3.77
CA ALA A 358 -1.58 10.96 4.39
C ALA A 358 -1.66 10.89 5.92
N HIS A 359 -0.97 11.82 6.59
CA HIS A 359 -1.03 12.03 8.04
C HIS A 359 -1.91 13.23 8.37
N GLU A 360 -2.42 13.31 9.59
CA GLU A 360 -3.13 14.49 10.08
C GLU A 360 -2.46 15.00 11.38
N THR A 361 -2.38 16.33 11.52
CA THR A 361 -1.91 16.96 12.76
C THR A 361 -3.01 17.00 13.82
N ASP A 362 -2.71 16.53 15.03
CA ASP A 362 -3.66 16.55 16.17
C ASP A 362 -3.77 17.92 16.86
N GLU A 363 -2.79 18.79 16.63
CA GLU A 363 -2.69 20.13 17.19
C GLU A 363 -1.91 21.06 16.25
N GLU A 364 -1.93 22.36 16.53
CA GLU A 364 -1.14 23.34 15.77
C GLU A 364 0.36 23.18 16.04
N ILE A 365 1.16 23.17 14.98
CA ILE A 365 2.62 23.01 15.03
C ILE A 365 3.28 24.27 14.45
N THR A 366 4.24 24.84 15.18
CA THR A 366 5.20 25.79 14.61
C THR A 366 6.39 25.01 14.07
N PHE A 367 6.67 25.12 12.78
CA PHE A 367 7.69 24.33 12.10
C PHE A 367 8.46 25.17 11.09
N ARG A 368 9.78 25.32 11.28
CA ARG A 368 10.69 26.06 10.39
C ARG A 368 10.18 27.46 9.98
N GLY A 369 9.59 28.20 10.92
CA GLY A 369 9.04 29.54 10.68
C GLY A 369 7.62 29.56 10.10
N TYR A 370 7.01 28.40 9.88
CA TYR A 370 5.63 28.26 9.44
C TYR A 370 4.71 27.81 10.56
N ARG A 371 3.43 28.16 10.43
CA ARG A 371 2.33 27.58 11.20
C ARG A 371 1.73 26.43 10.39
N ILE A 372 1.58 25.26 11.01
CA ILE A 372 0.82 24.12 10.50
C ILE A 372 -0.41 23.97 11.40
N PRO A 373 -1.61 24.37 10.95
CA PRO A 373 -2.83 24.31 11.77
C PRO A 373 -3.18 22.89 12.21
N LYS A 374 -3.87 22.74 13.34
CA LYS A 374 -4.54 21.48 13.71
C LYS A 374 -5.45 21.00 12.57
N GLY A 375 -5.50 19.68 12.38
CA GLY A 375 -6.28 19.04 11.32
C GLY A 375 -5.66 19.15 9.92
N SER A 376 -4.45 19.71 9.78
CA SER A 376 -3.77 19.76 8.48
C SER A 376 -3.33 18.37 8.05
N TYR A 377 -3.51 18.09 6.76
CA TYR A 377 -2.98 16.86 6.15
C TYR A 377 -1.49 17.06 5.87
N ILE A 378 -0.66 16.10 6.26
CA ILE A 378 0.76 16.06 5.92
C ILE A 378 0.95 15.00 4.85
N LEU A 379 1.39 15.44 3.67
CA LEU A 379 1.57 14.61 2.48
C LEU A 379 3.08 14.46 2.19
N PRO A 380 3.67 13.28 2.50
CA PRO A 380 5.07 13.01 2.17
C PRO A 380 5.23 12.71 0.67
N CYS A 381 6.11 13.42 -0.04
CA CYS A 381 6.44 13.07 -1.43
C CYS A 381 7.51 11.96 -1.46
N VAL A 382 7.12 10.74 -1.07
CA VAL A 382 8.00 9.56 -0.98
C VAL A 382 8.77 9.31 -2.29
N TRP A 383 8.09 9.45 -3.43
CA TRP A 383 8.71 9.31 -4.74
C TRP A 383 9.90 10.26 -4.90
N TRP A 384 9.74 11.53 -4.49
CA TRP A 384 10.82 12.52 -4.56
C TRP A 384 11.99 12.15 -3.64
N TYR A 385 11.73 11.72 -2.40
CA TYR A 385 12.81 11.34 -1.48
C TYR A 385 13.66 10.18 -2.03
N LEU A 386 13.02 9.25 -2.74
CA LEU A 386 13.66 8.08 -3.35
C LEU A 386 14.24 8.37 -4.76
N ASN A 387 13.96 9.54 -5.33
CA ASN A 387 14.42 9.95 -6.67
C ASN A 387 15.12 11.32 -6.68
N ASP A 388 15.48 11.87 -5.52
CA ASP A 388 16.25 13.12 -5.46
C ASP A 388 17.65 12.86 -6.01
N PRO A 389 18.07 13.51 -7.11
CA PRO A 389 19.38 13.30 -7.72
C PRO A 389 20.55 13.70 -6.81
N LYS A 390 20.31 14.46 -5.73
CA LYS A 390 21.32 14.72 -4.70
C LYS A 390 21.63 13.50 -3.84
N THR A 391 20.62 12.68 -3.58
CA THR A 391 20.75 11.45 -2.77
C THR A 391 21.04 10.24 -3.66
N TYR A 392 20.36 10.16 -4.81
CA TYR A 392 20.43 9.05 -5.76
C TYR A 392 20.79 9.58 -7.16
N PRO A 393 22.09 9.72 -7.50
CA PRO A 393 22.52 10.23 -8.81
C PRO A 393 21.98 9.40 -9.98
N GLU A 394 21.58 10.02 -11.09
CA GLU A 394 20.88 9.35 -12.21
C GLU A 394 19.63 8.56 -11.75
N PRO A 395 18.66 9.18 -11.06
CA PRO A 395 17.58 8.48 -10.34
C PRO A 395 16.68 7.64 -11.27
N SER A 396 16.60 8.00 -12.55
CA SER A 396 15.84 7.29 -13.59
C SER A 396 16.51 5.99 -14.09
N ARG A 397 17.72 5.67 -13.63
CA ARG A 397 18.40 4.40 -13.95
C ARG A 397 18.27 3.42 -12.79
N PHE A 398 17.98 2.17 -13.12
CA PHE A 398 17.97 1.06 -12.18
C PHE A 398 19.42 0.60 -11.93
N VAL A 399 20.00 0.96 -10.79
CA VAL A 399 21.40 0.71 -10.45
C VAL A 399 21.53 0.08 -9.05
N PRO A 400 21.61 -1.25 -8.94
CA PRO A 400 21.80 -1.92 -7.64
C PRO A 400 23.07 -1.51 -6.91
N GLU A 401 24.13 -1.15 -7.65
CA GLU A 401 25.43 -0.75 -7.10
C GLU A 401 25.36 0.49 -6.18
N ARG A 402 24.26 1.25 -6.20
CA ARG A 402 23.99 2.36 -5.27
C ARG A 402 24.19 1.97 -3.82
N PHE A 403 23.69 0.80 -3.46
CA PHE A 403 23.67 0.31 -2.08
C PHE A 403 24.93 -0.50 -1.70
N LEU A 404 25.93 -0.52 -2.59
CA LEU A 404 27.19 -1.23 -2.40
C LEU A 404 28.34 -0.23 -2.29
N ALA A 405 29.44 -0.68 -1.68
CA ALA A 405 30.67 0.10 -1.65
C ALA A 405 31.21 0.30 -3.09
N PRO A 406 31.75 1.48 -3.42
CA PRO A 406 32.00 2.62 -2.53
C PRO A 406 30.83 3.61 -2.41
N ARG A 407 29.72 3.43 -3.15
CA ARG A 407 28.62 4.40 -3.23
C ARG A 407 27.88 4.55 -1.90
N ASN A 408 27.49 3.43 -1.29
CA ASN A 408 26.81 3.38 0.01
C ASN A 408 25.68 4.42 0.15
N GLU A 409 24.88 4.58 -0.91
CA GLU A 409 23.70 5.46 -0.89
C GLU A 409 22.70 4.96 0.17
N PRO A 410 21.91 5.85 0.81
CA PRO A 410 21.00 5.46 1.87
C PRO A 410 19.99 4.41 1.42
N ASP A 411 19.73 3.42 2.28
CA ASP A 411 18.68 2.43 2.06
C ASP A 411 17.31 3.11 1.90
N PRO A 412 16.43 2.60 1.02
CA PRO A 412 15.15 3.23 0.69
C PRO A 412 14.08 2.96 1.76
N GLU A 413 14.41 3.18 3.04
CA GLU A 413 13.51 2.94 4.17
C GLU A 413 12.24 3.78 4.09
N ASP A 414 12.30 4.95 3.45
CA ASP A 414 11.17 5.85 3.21
C ASP A 414 10.02 5.16 2.45
N ALA A 415 10.30 4.11 1.69
CA ALA A 415 9.30 3.28 1.01
C ALA A 415 8.33 2.58 2.00
N PHE A 416 8.73 2.44 3.26
CA PHE A 416 7.93 1.82 4.32
C PHE A 416 7.28 2.85 5.27
N GLY A 417 7.47 4.15 5.03
CA GLY A 417 6.92 5.22 5.86
C GLY A 417 7.65 5.43 7.19
N TYR A 418 7.02 6.15 8.12
CA TYR A 418 7.75 6.83 9.20
C TYR A 418 7.18 6.56 10.60
N GLY A 419 8.09 6.60 11.58
CA GLY A 419 7.77 6.72 13.00
C GLY A 419 6.72 5.71 13.50
N ARG A 420 5.71 6.20 14.23
CA ARG A 420 4.67 5.35 14.83
C ARG A 420 3.79 4.66 13.80
N ARG A 421 3.77 5.12 12.55
CA ARG A 421 2.94 4.60 11.46
C ARG A 421 3.74 3.79 10.43
N VAL A 422 5.02 3.52 10.69
CA VAL A 422 5.86 2.72 9.79
C VAL A 422 5.23 1.34 9.51
N CYS A 423 5.41 0.88 8.28
CA CYS A 423 4.84 -0.36 7.74
C CYS A 423 5.10 -1.55 8.66
N LEU A 424 4.03 -2.28 8.96
CA LEU A 424 4.06 -3.43 9.87
C LEU A 424 4.57 -4.71 9.19
N GLY A 425 4.41 -4.81 7.87
CA GLY A 425 4.81 -5.97 7.08
C GLY A 425 6.22 -5.91 6.51
N ARG A 426 7.00 -4.84 6.79
CA ARG A 426 8.27 -4.57 6.10
C ARG A 426 9.27 -5.72 6.12
N TYR A 427 9.38 -6.45 7.24
CA TYR A 427 10.33 -7.56 7.35
C TYR A 427 9.88 -8.78 6.53
N ILE A 428 8.58 -9.09 6.57
CA ILE A 428 8.00 -10.14 5.72
C ILE A 428 8.19 -9.77 4.26
N ALA A 429 7.83 -8.54 3.86
CA ALA A 429 7.98 -8.07 2.49
C ALA A 429 9.43 -8.13 2.00
N GLN A 430 10.39 -7.64 2.77
CA GLN A 430 11.81 -7.65 2.38
C GLN A 430 12.36 -9.07 2.20
N GLU A 431 12.02 -10.01 3.09
CA GLU A 431 12.43 -11.40 2.97
C GLU A 431 11.77 -12.10 1.78
N THR A 432 10.46 -11.87 1.57
CA THR A 432 9.74 -12.37 0.40
C THR A 432 10.34 -11.84 -0.90
N LEU A 433 10.60 -10.53 -0.99
CA LEU A 433 11.22 -9.92 -2.16
C LEU A 433 12.60 -10.53 -2.42
N PHE A 434 13.43 -10.68 -1.39
CA PHE A 434 14.73 -11.32 -1.53
C PHE A 434 14.63 -12.75 -2.06
N LEU A 435 13.79 -13.59 -1.45
CA LEU A 435 13.62 -14.98 -1.86
C LEU A 435 13.10 -15.09 -3.28
N THR A 436 12.02 -14.38 -3.62
CA THR A 436 11.44 -14.44 -4.96
C THR A 436 12.40 -13.88 -6.00
N ILE A 437 12.98 -12.70 -5.80
CA ILE A 437 13.92 -12.10 -6.77
C ILE A 437 15.15 -12.99 -6.97
N SER A 438 15.78 -13.47 -5.90
CA SER A 438 16.98 -14.31 -6.00
C SER A 438 16.70 -15.61 -6.74
N ARG A 439 15.57 -16.26 -6.47
CA ARG A 439 15.17 -17.53 -7.10
C ARG A 439 14.77 -17.35 -8.55
N THR A 440 14.02 -16.29 -8.85
CA THR A 440 13.67 -15.95 -10.23
C THR A 440 14.92 -15.70 -11.05
N LEU A 441 15.88 -14.92 -10.54
CA LEU A 441 17.14 -14.66 -11.24
C LEU A 441 18.05 -15.90 -11.33
N ALA A 442 18.01 -16.77 -10.32
CA ALA A 442 18.73 -18.04 -10.35
C ALA A 442 18.22 -18.94 -11.47
N ALA A 443 16.90 -19.05 -11.64
CA ALA A 443 16.29 -20.04 -12.52
C ALA A 443 15.94 -19.52 -13.92
N PHE A 444 15.68 -18.22 -14.09
CA PHE A 444 15.10 -17.66 -15.31
C PHE A 444 15.89 -16.49 -15.89
N THR A 445 15.74 -16.31 -17.19
CA THR A 445 16.07 -15.08 -17.92
C THR A 445 14.80 -14.37 -18.32
N ILE A 446 14.65 -13.13 -17.86
CA ILE A 446 13.56 -12.22 -18.17
C ILE A 446 14.01 -11.29 -19.32
N GLY A 447 13.18 -11.12 -20.34
CA GLY A 447 13.50 -10.28 -21.49
C GLY A 447 12.29 -9.62 -22.12
N LYS A 448 12.52 -8.84 -23.18
CA LYS A 448 11.44 -8.29 -24.00
C LYS A 448 10.63 -9.43 -24.64
N ALA A 449 9.33 -9.25 -24.76
CA ALA A 449 8.51 -10.13 -25.58
C ALA A 449 8.89 -9.99 -27.07
N MET A 450 8.68 -11.06 -27.84
CA MET A 450 8.95 -11.06 -29.28
C MET A 450 7.62 -11.07 -30.05
N GLN A 451 7.41 -10.11 -30.93
CA GLN A 451 6.25 -10.05 -31.83
C GLN A 451 6.74 -9.96 -33.28
N GLY A 452 6.37 -10.95 -34.10
CA GLY A 452 6.85 -11.03 -35.49
C GLY A 452 8.39 -11.10 -35.62
N GLY A 453 9.06 -11.71 -34.63
CA GLY A 453 10.52 -11.83 -34.60
C GLY A 453 11.28 -10.56 -34.18
N LYS A 454 10.58 -9.50 -33.75
CA LYS A 454 11.19 -8.27 -33.22
C LYS A 454 10.87 -8.09 -31.73
N PRO A 455 11.80 -7.53 -30.93
CA PRO A 455 11.52 -7.21 -29.54
C PRO A 455 10.47 -6.09 -29.46
N VAL A 456 9.47 -6.28 -28.62
CA VAL A 456 8.46 -5.25 -28.33
C VAL A 456 9.06 -4.22 -27.39
N ASP A 457 8.88 -2.94 -27.70
CA ASP A 457 9.30 -1.87 -26.82
C ASP A 457 8.39 -1.76 -25.60
N VAL A 458 9.03 -1.53 -24.46
CA VAL A 458 8.39 -1.49 -23.14
C VAL A 458 8.73 -0.15 -22.51
N GLU A 459 7.72 0.51 -21.96
CA GLU A 459 7.84 1.79 -21.26
C GLU A 459 7.47 1.60 -19.79
N CYS A 460 8.13 2.34 -18.90
CA CYS A 460 7.75 2.38 -17.49
C CYS A 460 6.55 3.31 -17.32
N LYS A 461 5.35 2.73 -17.30
CA LYS A 461 4.08 3.44 -17.08
C LYS A 461 3.56 3.15 -15.68
N HIS A 462 3.03 4.19 -15.05
CA HIS A 462 2.51 4.18 -13.69
C HIS A 462 0.98 4.16 -13.70
N SER A 463 0.38 3.47 -12.75
CA SER A 463 -1.05 3.56 -12.48
C SER A 463 -1.37 4.84 -11.69
N THR A 464 -2.65 5.10 -11.46
CA THR A 464 -3.11 6.24 -10.66
C THR A 464 -3.80 5.73 -9.40
N GLY A 465 -3.62 6.44 -8.28
CA GLY A 465 -4.23 6.12 -7.00
C GLY A 465 -3.25 6.28 -5.85
N LEU A 466 -3.64 5.81 -4.67
CA LEU A 466 -2.72 5.71 -3.53
C LEU A 466 -1.59 4.71 -3.81
N LEU A 467 -1.94 3.59 -4.44
CA LEU A 467 -1.04 2.50 -4.78
C LEU A 467 -0.68 2.61 -6.26
N ASP A 468 0.63 2.59 -6.51
CA ASP A 468 1.22 2.67 -7.84
C ASP A 468 1.63 1.26 -8.30
N HIS A 469 1.21 0.92 -9.52
CA HIS A 469 1.45 -0.35 -10.18
C HIS A 469 2.05 -0.08 -11.55
N PRO A 470 3.03 -0.89 -11.99
CA PRO A 470 3.39 -0.92 -13.39
C PRO A 470 2.17 -1.28 -14.23
N VAL A 471 1.81 -0.43 -15.20
CA VAL A 471 0.77 -0.77 -16.19
C VAL A 471 1.21 -2.00 -16.97
N GLU A 472 0.28 -2.91 -17.30
CA GLU A 472 0.57 -4.14 -18.03
C GLU A 472 1.52 -3.93 -19.22
N PHE A 473 2.54 -4.77 -19.30
CA PHE A 473 3.56 -4.73 -20.34
C PHE A 473 3.94 -6.14 -20.79
N PRO A 474 4.27 -6.34 -22.09
CA PRO A 474 4.63 -7.65 -22.60
C PRO A 474 6.09 -7.98 -22.27
N TYR A 475 6.34 -9.19 -21.77
CA TYR A 475 7.68 -9.70 -21.44
C TYR A 475 7.82 -11.18 -21.82
N SER A 476 9.05 -11.68 -21.79
CA SER A 476 9.36 -13.11 -21.92
C SER A 476 10.11 -13.59 -20.68
N ILE A 477 9.82 -14.81 -20.24
CA ILE A 477 10.56 -15.50 -19.18
C ILE A 477 10.92 -16.89 -19.70
N VAL A 478 12.21 -17.23 -19.69
CA VAL A 478 12.71 -18.53 -20.13
C VAL A 478 13.62 -19.13 -19.07
N PRO A 479 13.58 -20.46 -18.82
CA PRO A 479 14.54 -21.10 -17.93
C PRO A 479 15.98 -20.88 -18.42
N ARG A 480 16.92 -20.64 -17.49
CA ARG A 480 18.35 -20.47 -17.81
C ARG A 480 19.01 -21.77 -18.27
N ASN A 481 18.67 -22.87 -17.62
CA ASN A 481 19.17 -24.21 -17.94
C ASN A 481 18.19 -25.28 -17.47
N GLU A 482 18.40 -26.52 -17.92
CA GLU A 482 17.54 -27.66 -17.57
C GLU A 482 17.67 -28.07 -16.10
N GLU A 483 18.82 -27.82 -15.45
CA GLU A 483 19.05 -28.16 -14.04
C GLU A 483 18.12 -27.35 -13.12
N TYR A 484 17.98 -26.04 -13.37
CA TYR A 484 17.02 -25.19 -12.66
C TYR A 484 15.57 -25.51 -13.02
N ALA A 485 15.28 -25.82 -14.29
CA ALA A 485 13.94 -26.24 -14.70
C ALA A 485 13.52 -27.51 -13.96
N GLU A 486 14.41 -28.49 -13.87
CA GLU A 486 14.19 -29.73 -13.15
C GLU A 486 14.07 -29.50 -11.63
N MET A 487 14.89 -28.63 -11.04
CA MET A 487 14.75 -28.25 -9.63
C MET A 487 13.38 -27.66 -9.32
N ILE A 488 12.84 -26.80 -10.20
CA ILE A 488 11.51 -26.21 -10.03
C ILE A 488 10.44 -27.29 -10.15
N ARG A 489 10.52 -28.17 -11.16
CA ARG A 489 9.57 -29.30 -11.30
C ARG A 489 9.62 -30.23 -10.09
N ARG A 490 10.80 -30.45 -9.48
CA ARG A 490 10.95 -31.26 -8.26
C ARG A 490 10.32 -30.65 -7.03
N VAL A 491 10.11 -29.32 -6.98
CA VAL A 491 9.34 -28.70 -5.88
C VAL A 491 7.97 -29.34 -5.76
N GLU A 492 7.36 -29.73 -6.88
CA GLU A 492 6.05 -30.42 -6.91
C GLU A 492 6.12 -31.84 -6.36
N LEU A 493 7.29 -32.49 -6.40
CA LEU A 493 7.52 -33.83 -5.85
C LEU A 493 7.83 -33.79 -4.35
N ASP A 494 8.72 -32.87 -3.95
CA ASP A 494 9.18 -32.74 -2.56
C ASP A 494 8.13 -32.09 -1.65
N HIS A 495 7.31 -31.21 -2.22
CA HIS A 495 6.18 -30.56 -1.56
C HIS A 495 4.91 -30.76 -2.40
N PRO A 496 4.31 -31.98 -2.35
CA PRO A 496 3.11 -32.29 -3.10
C PRO A 496 2.02 -31.25 -2.87
N TRP A 497 1.29 -30.93 -3.94
CA TRP A 497 0.17 -30.02 -3.87
C TRP A 497 -0.83 -30.48 -2.81
N GLU A 498 -1.10 -29.60 -1.84
CA GLU A 498 -2.22 -29.78 -0.94
C GLU A 498 -3.51 -29.45 -1.69
N GLY A 499 -4.58 -30.17 -1.40
CA GLY A 499 -5.90 -29.86 -1.96
C GLY A 499 -6.31 -28.43 -1.63
N SER A 500 -6.95 -27.76 -2.60
CA SER A 500 -7.43 -26.39 -2.45
C SER A 500 -8.28 -26.22 -1.20
N SER A 501 -8.03 -25.14 -0.45
CA SER A 501 -8.86 -24.79 0.70
C SER A 501 -10.22 -24.19 0.30
N VAL A 502 -10.45 -23.92 -1.00
CA VAL A 502 -11.68 -23.32 -1.54
C VAL A 502 -12.95 -24.10 -1.17
N GLU A 503 -12.88 -25.43 -1.15
CA GLU A 503 -14.03 -26.28 -0.80
C GLU A 503 -14.47 -26.12 0.66
N ALA A 504 -13.54 -25.75 1.54
CA ALA A 504 -13.80 -25.50 2.95
C ALA A 504 -14.26 -24.05 3.23
N LEU A 505 -14.29 -23.18 2.21
CA LEU A 505 -14.89 -21.86 2.33
C LEU A 505 -16.41 -21.96 2.30
N GLU A 506 -17.02 -21.72 3.45
CA GLU A 506 -18.47 -21.68 3.61
C GLU A 506 -18.97 -20.22 3.62
N GLY A 507 -20.02 -19.95 2.84
CA GLY A 507 -20.95 -18.84 3.08
C GLY A 507 -20.51 -17.44 2.63
N SER A 508 -21.14 -16.96 1.57
CA SER A 508 -21.84 -15.66 1.42
C SER A 508 -22.27 -15.54 -0.05
N ASP A 509 -23.36 -14.83 -0.34
CA ASP A 509 -23.75 -14.56 -1.74
C ASP A 509 -22.61 -13.88 -2.54
N ILE A 510 -21.76 -13.15 -1.82
CA ILE A 510 -20.56 -12.49 -2.35
C ILE A 510 -19.52 -13.52 -2.78
N LEU A 511 -19.17 -14.48 -1.91
CA LEU A 511 -18.24 -15.54 -2.25
C LEU A 511 -18.74 -16.35 -3.46
N GLN A 512 -20.05 -16.58 -3.52
CA GLN A 512 -20.67 -17.28 -4.64
C GLN A 512 -20.57 -16.46 -5.94
N ARG A 513 -20.81 -15.14 -5.89
CA ARG A 513 -20.59 -14.23 -7.03
C ARG A 513 -19.16 -14.32 -7.56
N PHE A 514 -18.14 -14.26 -6.69
CA PHE A 514 -16.75 -14.40 -7.13
C PHE A 514 -16.46 -15.77 -7.73
N LYS A 515 -17.01 -16.84 -7.15
CA LYS A 515 -16.89 -18.20 -7.74
C LYS A 515 -17.55 -18.29 -9.12
N GLU A 516 -18.68 -17.64 -9.33
CA GLU A 516 -19.37 -17.60 -10.63
C GLU A 516 -18.60 -16.76 -11.67
N ASP A 517 -18.08 -15.60 -11.27
CA ASP A 517 -17.23 -14.76 -12.13
C ASP A 517 -16.00 -15.54 -12.62
N LEU A 518 -15.39 -16.37 -11.76
CA LEU A 518 -14.30 -17.27 -12.13
C LEU A 518 -14.70 -18.32 -13.18
N GLN A 519 -15.89 -18.91 -13.03
CA GLN A 519 -16.38 -19.90 -13.98
C GLN A 519 -16.67 -19.29 -15.35
N HIS A 520 -17.10 -18.02 -15.39
CA HIS A 520 -17.33 -17.31 -16.63
C HIS A 520 -16.05 -16.92 -17.37
N GLU A 521 -14.99 -16.54 -16.66
CA GLU A 521 -13.69 -16.21 -17.29
C GLU A 521 -12.92 -17.43 -17.81
N ALA A 522 -13.20 -18.62 -17.25
CA ALA A 522 -12.58 -19.87 -17.70
C ALA A 522 -13.22 -20.47 -18.97
N GLN A 523 -14.38 -19.96 -19.39
CA GLN A 523 -15.11 -20.35 -20.61
C GLN A 523 -14.79 -19.41 -21.78
#